data_AF-A0A958H5E0-F1
#
_entry.id   AF-A0A958H5E0-F1
#
_cell.length_a   1.000
_cell.length_b   1.000
_cell.length_c   1.000
_cell.angle_alpha   90.00
_cell.angle_beta   90.00
_cell.angle_gamma   90.00
#
_symmetry.space_group_name_H-M   'P 1'
#
loop_
_entity.id
_entity.type
_entity.pdbx_description
1 polymer ?
#
loop_
_entity_poly.entity_id
_entity_poly.type
_entity_poly.pdbx_seq_one_letter_code
_entity_poly.pdbx_strand_id
1 'polypeptide(L)'
;MHNISLVLRHEIATTLRKRSFWFTTFIFPLLIMVVSLVPQLLTDQFVGDDPVNLLTGPAGGTQQIGYVDEAGIITSLPADLAGLLQAYPDRAAAMQALQA
;
A
#
# COMPACT_ATOMS: atom_id res chain seq x y z
N MET A 1 -32.48 -21.44 33.30
CA MET A 1 -31.74 -20.29 32.74
C MET A 1 -32.50 -19.65 31.55
N HIS A 2 -33.81 -19.42 31.67
CA HIS A 2 -34.65 -19.00 30.52
C HIS A 2 -34.57 -17.49 30.20
N ASN A 3 -34.13 -16.68 31.16
CA ASN A 3 -34.15 -15.22 31.05
C ASN A 3 -32.98 -14.66 30.22
N ILE A 4 -31.91 -15.43 30.04
CA ILE A 4 -30.73 -15.02 29.28
C ILE A 4 -31.06 -14.74 27.81
N SER A 5 -31.90 -15.56 27.17
CA SER A 5 -32.27 -15.32 25.77
C SER A 5 -33.08 -14.04 25.58
N LEU A 6 -33.87 -13.69 26.59
CA LEU A 6 -34.74 -12.50 26.59
C LEU A 6 -33.89 -11.23 26.73
N VAL A 7 -32.94 -11.25 27.66
CA VAL A 7 -31.95 -10.17 27.83
C VAL A 7 -31.08 -10.03 26.58
N LEU A 8 -30.59 -11.13 26.01
CA LEU A 8 -29.75 -11.11 24.81
C LEU A 8 -30.50 -10.51 23.61
N ARG A 9 -31.76 -10.90 23.38
CA ARG A 9 -32.59 -10.31 22.32
C ARG A 9 -32.80 -8.82 22.52
N HIS A 10 -33.03 -8.39 23.77
CA HIS A 10 -33.19 -6.98 24.09
C HIS A 10 -31.90 -6.20 23.79
N GLU A 11 -30.75 -6.68 24.25
CA GLU A 11 -29.45 -6.02 24.06
C GLU A 11 -29.02 -5.97 22.59
N ILE A 12 -29.26 -7.03 21.82
CA ILE A 12 -28.99 -7.01 20.37
C ILE A 12 -29.89 -5.97 19.68
N ALA A 13 -31.18 -5.96 20.00
CA ALA A 13 -32.11 -5.01 19.38
C ALA A 13 -31.79 -3.55 19.75
N THR A 14 -31.41 -3.27 21.00
CA THR A 14 -31.01 -1.92 21.43
C THR A 14 -29.67 -1.52 20.83
N THR A 15 -28.71 -2.44 20.73
CA THR A 15 -27.40 -2.17 20.12
C THR A 15 -27.51 -1.89 18.63
N LEU A 16 -28.27 -2.70 17.89
CA LEU A 16 -28.50 -2.50 16.45
C LEU A 16 -29.31 -1.23 16.13
N ARG A 17 -30.11 -0.70 17.08
CA ARG A 17 -30.81 0.59 16.91
C ARG A 17 -29.92 1.80 17.15
N LYS A 18 -28.74 1.66 17.77
CA LYS A 18 -27.81 2.78 17.98
C LYS A 18 -27.18 3.16 16.65
N ARG A 19 -27.32 4.43 16.26
CA ARG A 19 -26.69 4.96 15.02
C ARG A 19 -25.16 4.78 15.02
N SER A 20 -24.53 4.92 16.19
CA SER A 20 -23.07 4.74 16.33
C SER A 20 -22.62 3.32 16.00
N PHE A 21 -23.44 2.29 16.29
CA PHE A 21 -23.10 0.90 15.99
C PHE A 21 -22.88 0.70 14.48
N TRP A 22 -23.78 1.24 13.65
CA TRP A 22 -23.66 1.15 12.19
C TRP A 22 -22.47 1.98 11.67
N PHE A 23 -22.22 3.13 12.28
CA PHE A 23 -21.09 3.96 11.90
C PHE A 23 -19.76 3.24 12.13
N THR A 24 -19.54 2.67 13.31
CA THR A 24 -18.26 2.02 13.63
C THR A 24 -18.11 0.65 12.98
N THR A 25 -19.20 -0.10 12.82
CA THR A 25 -19.15 -1.48 12.30
C THR A 25 -19.08 -1.54 10.78
N PHE A 26 -19.72 -0.61 10.08
CA PHE A 26 -19.80 -0.64 8.61
C PHE A 26 -19.21 0.60 7.96
N ILE A 27 -19.63 1.80 8.37
CA ILE A 27 -19.22 3.03 7.69
C ILE A 27 -17.72 3.26 7.84
N PHE A 28 -17.16 3.08 9.04
CA PHE A 28 -15.74 3.32 9.29
C PHE A 28 -14.83 2.34 8.52
N PRO A 29 -15.04 1.00 8.55
CA PRO A 29 -14.29 0.09 7.69
C PRO A 29 -14.47 0.37 6.20
N LEU A 30 -15.70 0.69 5.76
CA LEU A 30 -15.98 1.02 4.36
C LEU A 30 -15.28 2.30 3.92
N LEU A 31 -15.19 3.30 4.79
CA LEU A 31 -14.44 4.53 4.53
C LEU A 31 -12.96 4.22 4.31
N ILE A 32 -12.34 3.41 5.18
CA ILE A 32 -10.95 2.97 5.01
C ILE A 32 -10.76 2.27 3.66
N MET A 33 -11.68 1.38 3.30
CA MET A 33 -11.65 0.69 2.01
C MET A 33 -11.72 1.70 0.86
N VAL A 34 -12.69 2.61 0.86
CA VAL A 34 -12.85 3.63 -0.19
C VAL A 34 -11.58 4.48 -0.32
N VAL A 35 -11.04 4.99 0.78
CA VAL A 35 -9.81 5.81 0.77
C VAL A 35 -8.62 5.02 0.24
N SER A 36 -8.54 3.71 0.50
CA SER A 36 -7.47 2.86 -0.01
C SER A 36 -7.58 2.59 -1.52
N LEU A 37 -8.79 2.58 -2.07
CA LEU A 37 -9.04 2.36 -3.50
C LEU A 37 -8.90 3.65 -4.33
N VAL A 38 -9.09 4.83 -3.73
CA VAL A 38 -9.03 6.12 -4.43
C VAL A 38 -7.70 6.34 -5.18
N PRO A 39 -6.51 6.11 -4.57
CA PRO A 39 -5.24 6.23 -5.28
C PRO A 39 -5.20 5.32 -6.51
N GLN A 40 -5.54 4.04 -6.38
CA GLN A 40 -5.50 3.05 -7.47
C GLN A 40 -6.35 3.46 -8.68
N LEU A 41 -7.49 4.11 -8.46
CA LEU A 41 -8.34 4.62 -9.54
C LEU A 41 -7.83 5.93 -10.16
N LEU A 42 -6.99 6.68 -9.45
CA LEU A 42 -6.41 7.94 -9.90
C LEU A 42 -5.01 7.77 -10.50
N THR A 43 -4.29 6.68 -10.21
CA THR A 43 -2.93 6.44 -10.72
C THR A 43 -2.90 6.17 -12.22
N ASP A 44 -4.01 5.71 -12.83
CA ASP A 44 -4.12 5.56 -14.30
C ASP A 44 -3.94 6.89 -15.07
N GLN A 45 -4.05 8.04 -14.38
CA GLN A 45 -3.94 9.38 -14.97
C GLN A 45 -2.82 10.23 -14.37
N PHE A 46 -2.16 9.78 -13.30
CA PHE A 46 -1.03 10.45 -12.66
C PHE A 46 0.01 9.42 -12.22
N VAL A 47 0.87 9.02 -13.14
CA VAL A 47 2.15 8.40 -12.79
C VAL A 47 2.93 9.42 -11.96
N GLY A 48 3.20 9.14 -10.68
CA GLY A 48 4.27 9.88 -10.00
C GLY A 48 4.36 9.83 -8.49
N ASP A 49 3.29 9.68 -7.72
CA ASP A 49 3.43 9.72 -6.25
C ASP A 49 2.42 8.80 -5.57
N ASP A 50 2.93 7.67 -5.04
CA ASP A 50 2.19 6.68 -4.27
C ASP A 50 2.05 7.12 -2.80
N PRO A 51 0.87 7.52 -2.31
CA PRO A 51 0.66 7.79 -0.88
C PRO A 51 0.65 6.50 -0.03
N VAL A 52 0.61 5.31 -0.66
CA VAL A 52 0.61 3.99 0.02
C VAL A 52 2.01 3.57 0.47
N ASN A 53 3.08 4.19 -0.05
CA ASN A 53 4.46 3.94 0.38
C ASN A 53 4.78 4.51 1.79
N LEU A 54 3.82 5.17 2.45
CA LEU A 54 3.99 5.70 3.81
C LEU A 54 3.68 4.69 4.94
N LEU A 55 2.94 3.61 4.67
CA LEU A 55 2.47 2.68 5.72
C LEU A 55 2.93 1.23 5.54
N THR A 56 3.26 0.82 4.32
CA THR A 56 3.81 -0.50 4.00
C THR A 56 4.77 -0.33 2.84
N GLY A 57 6.07 -0.47 3.10
CA GLY A 57 7.10 -0.41 2.05
C GLY A 57 6.78 -1.37 0.88
N PRO A 58 7.34 -1.11 -0.31
CA PRO A 58 6.84 -1.68 -1.56
C PRO A 58 6.90 -3.22 -1.52
N ALA A 59 5.73 -3.84 -1.34
CA ALA A 59 5.49 -5.25 -1.56
C ALA A 59 4.68 -5.39 -2.85
N GLY A 60 5.34 -5.24 -3.99
CA GLY A 60 4.67 -5.30 -5.29
C GLY A 60 5.64 -5.15 -6.44
N GLY A 61 6.23 -6.27 -6.86
CA GLY A 61 7.15 -6.36 -7.99
C GLY A 61 8.60 -6.22 -7.56
N THR A 62 9.41 -7.22 -7.89
CA THR A 62 10.87 -7.08 -8.00
C THR A 62 11.18 -6.08 -9.12
N GLN A 63 10.86 -4.81 -8.87
CA GLN A 63 11.19 -3.73 -9.79
C GLN A 63 12.68 -3.48 -9.61
N GLN A 64 13.44 -3.81 -10.64
CA GLN A 64 14.89 -3.71 -10.63
C GLN A 64 15.27 -2.23 -10.43
N ILE A 65 15.93 -1.93 -9.33
CA ILE A 65 16.32 -0.57 -8.96
C ILE A 65 17.58 -0.22 -9.76
N GLY A 66 17.45 0.76 -10.65
CA GLY A 66 18.57 1.30 -11.42
C GLY A 66 19.50 2.16 -10.55
N TYR A 67 20.82 2.01 -10.71
CA TYR A 67 21.80 2.92 -10.09
C TYR A 67 22.92 3.28 -11.07
N VAL A 68 23.54 4.45 -10.84
CA VAL A 68 24.70 4.95 -11.59
C VAL A 68 25.82 5.21 -10.60
N ASP A 69 27.01 4.66 -10.86
CA ASP A 69 28.20 4.89 -10.05
C ASP A 69 29.18 5.80 -10.80
N GLU A 70 28.98 7.11 -10.70
CA GLU A 70 29.83 8.13 -11.33
C GLU A 70 31.27 8.15 -10.77
N ALA A 71 31.48 7.61 -9.56
CA ALA A 71 32.74 7.66 -8.84
C ALA A 71 33.50 6.31 -8.85
N GLY A 72 32.89 5.25 -9.40
CA GLY A 72 33.48 3.91 -9.44
C GLY A 72 33.76 3.30 -8.06
N ILE A 73 32.97 3.66 -7.04
CA ILE A 73 33.16 3.21 -5.65
C ILE A 73 32.70 1.76 -5.49
N ILE A 74 31.68 1.34 -6.24
CA ILE A 74 31.04 0.04 -6.12
C ILE A 74 31.86 -0.99 -6.90
N THR A 75 32.67 -1.75 -6.18
CA THR A 75 33.58 -2.76 -6.74
C THR A 75 32.98 -4.17 -6.81
N SER A 76 32.00 -4.48 -5.95
CA SER A 76 31.30 -5.77 -5.97
C SER A 76 29.92 -5.65 -5.32
N LEU A 77 28.91 -6.32 -5.90
CA LEU A 77 27.58 -6.42 -5.31
C LEU A 77 27.48 -7.71 -4.47
N PRO A 78 27.00 -7.63 -3.22
CA PRO A 78 26.59 -8.78 -2.44
C PRO A 78 25.55 -9.63 -3.20
N ALA A 79 25.61 -10.95 -3.05
CA ALA A 79 24.72 -11.88 -3.75
C ALA A 79 23.22 -11.60 -3.48
N ASP A 80 22.89 -11.11 -2.29
CA ASP A 80 21.52 -10.77 -1.87
C ASP A 80 20.92 -9.59 -2.67
N LEU A 81 21.77 -8.77 -3.30
CA LEU A 81 21.37 -7.63 -4.12
C LEU A 81 21.46 -7.94 -5.63
N ALA A 82 22.05 -9.08 -5.99
CA ALA A 82 22.18 -9.51 -7.38
C ALA A 82 20.78 -9.84 -7.94
N GLY A 83 20.37 -9.11 -8.98
CA GLY A 83 19.03 -9.23 -9.58
C GLY A 83 18.00 -8.23 -9.05
N LEU A 84 18.28 -7.52 -7.94
CA LEU A 84 17.48 -6.37 -7.50
C LEU A 84 18.02 -5.05 -8.04
N LEU A 85 19.33 -4.95 -8.26
CA LEU A 85 19.98 -3.75 -8.77
C LEU A 85 20.35 -3.91 -10.25
N GLN A 86 20.10 -2.87 -11.04
CA GLN A 86 20.54 -2.74 -12.43
C GLN A 86 21.57 -1.61 -12.51
N ALA A 87 22.80 -1.93 -12.90
CA ALA A 87 23.84 -0.92 -13.07
C ALA A 87 23.69 -0.21 -14.42
N TYR A 88 23.77 1.12 -14.40
CA TYR A 88 23.85 1.95 -15.60
C TYR A 88 25.23 2.62 -15.67
N PRO A 89 25.80 2.75 -16.90
CA PRO A 89 27.13 3.30 -17.08
C PRO A 89 27.20 4.81 -16.78
N ASP A 90 26.10 5.53 -17.05
CA ASP A 90 26.01 6.97 -16.81
C ASP A 90 24.56 7.39 -16.56
N ARG A 91 24.39 8.65 -16.11
CA ARG A 91 23.08 9.25 -15.90
C ARG A 91 22.22 9.27 -17.17
N ALA A 92 22.81 9.45 -18.35
CA ALA A 92 22.04 9.56 -19.60
C ALA A 92 21.36 8.22 -19.95
N ALA A 93 22.07 7.11 -19.81
CA ALA A 93 21.56 5.76 -19.99
C ALA A 93 20.46 5.42 -18.98
N ALA A 94 20.63 5.81 -17.71
CA ALA A 94 19.60 5.64 -16.69
C ALA A 94 18.31 6.42 -17.02
N MET A 95 18.46 7.66 -17.52
CA MET A 95 17.31 8.50 -17.91
C MET A 95 16.59 7.97 -19.15
N GLN A 96 17.31 7.39 -20.12
CA GLN A 96 16.70 6.75 -21.28
C GLN A 96 15.89 5.52 -20.88
N ALA A 97 16.40 4.69 -19.96
CA ALA A 97 15.70 3.51 -19.48
C ALA A 97 14.42 3.85 -18.68
N LEU A 98 14.35 5.03 -18.09
CA LEU A 98 13.16 5.51 -17.38
C LEU A 98 12.05 6.00 -18.33
N GLN A 99 12.40 6.29 -19.58
CA GLN A 99 11.49 6.79 -20.61
C GLN A 99 10.99 5.69 -21.57
N ALA A 100 11.55 4.47 -21.48
CA ALA A 100 11.20 3.31 -22.29
C ALA A 100 10.17 2.41 -21.59
#